data_AF-A0A6B0VSJ9-F1
#
_entry.id   AF-A0A6B0VSJ9-F1
#
_cell.length_a   1.000
_cell.length_b   1.000
_cell.length_c   1.000
_cell.angle_alpha   90.00
_cell.angle_beta   90.00
_cell.angle_gamma   90.00
#
_symmetry.space_group_name_H-M   'P 1'
#
loop_
_entity.id
_entity.type
_entity.pdbx_description
1 polymer ?
#
loop_
_entity_poly.entity_id
_entity_poly.type
_entity_poly.pdbx_seq_one_letter_code
_entity_poly.pdbx_strand_id
1 'polypeptide(L)'
;MVENHTRRRALSLIGTTGVIAVAGCLGGDDAADDDTGDHADNGYDDDEHSDDEYADEMDDHQAGVRVAHLSPDAPNVDVWVDGDPVLEDVPYRAVSDYLELPPETYDVMITAAGDADTVVFDDAIEVGDGDFTIAALGELAEENQPFAPAVLEDDLSDPGENARVRLVHASPDAPAVDVTAGDGETVLFEDAAFGDAAAVEVPPDAYTLEVRPATEDNDGDVVATFDVEPVAGTVYSAFAVGYLEPETAPADEPFDLEVVVDNEMDEHDGEMDDDKHDDDYEDDKHDDDYEDDKHDDEHADEDDGY
;
A
#
# COMPACT_ATOMS: atom_id res chain seq x y z
N MET A 1 37.64 -30.00 -4.69
CA MET A 1 37.64 -28.53 -4.54
C MET A 1 36.72 -28.24 -3.39
N VAL A 2 37.06 -27.29 -2.53
CA VAL A 2 36.27 -26.95 -1.34
C VAL A 2 35.62 -25.61 -1.67
N GLU A 3 34.35 -25.63 -2.02
CA GLU A 3 33.53 -24.42 -2.14
C GLU A 3 33.22 -23.92 -0.73
N ASN A 4 33.75 -22.74 -0.41
CA ASN A 4 33.38 -22.03 0.80
C ASN A 4 32.14 -21.18 0.48
N HIS A 5 30.95 -21.73 0.73
CA HIS A 5 29.75 -20.89 0.79
C HIS A 5 29.81 -20.06 2.07
N THR A 6 29.96 -18.75 1.92
CA THR A 6 29.89 -17.82 3.04
C THR A 6 28.42 -17.68 3.42
N ARG A 7 27.95 -18.43 4.42
CA ARG A 7 26.61 -18.25 5.00
C ARG A 7 26.56 -16.88 5.67
N ARG A 8 25.91 -15.90 5.03
CA ARG A 8 25.69 -14.56 5.60
C ARG A 8 24.28 -14.55 6.20
N ARG A 9 24.20 -14.35 7.52
CA ARG A 9 22.94 -14.09 8.22
C ARG A 9 22.66 -12.60 8.13
N ALA A 10 21.68 -12.18 7.35
CA ALA A 10 21.10 -10.85 7.48
C ALA A 10 20.07 -10.91 8.62
N LEU A 11 20.32 -10.17 9.70
CA LEU A 11 19.30 -9.81 10.68
C LEU A 11 18.98 -8.35 10.40
N SER A 12 17.87 -8.08 9.73
CA SER A 12 17.29 -6.74 9.66
C SER A 12 15.97 -6.76 10.42
N LEU A 13 15.96 -6.13 11.59
CA LEU A 13 14.78 -5.84 12.38
C LEU A 13 15.07 -4.57 13.19
N ILE A 14 14.06 -3.69 13.25
CA ILE A 14 13.95 -2.39 13.93
C ILE A 14 14.27 -1.18 13.04
N GLY A 15 13.26 -0.74 12.27
CA GLY A 15 13.14 0.63 11.79
C GLY A 15 12.84 1.58 12.95
N THR A 16 13.55 2.70 13.02
CA THR A 16 13.23 3.82 13.92
C THR A 16 12.59 4.94 13.10
N THR A 17 11.30 5.15 13.27
CA THR A 17 10.56 6.27 12.70
C THR A 17 11.06 7.60 13.27
N GLY A 18 11.53 8.48 12.39
CA GLY A 18 11.85 9.87 12.71
C GLY A 18 10.64 10.76 12.45
N VAL A 19 10.09 11.37 13.50
CA VAL A 19 8.95 12.30 13.37
C VAL A 19 9.45 13.67 12.90
N ILE A 20 9.05 14.09 11.69
CA ILE A 20 9.13 15.49 11.25
C ILE A 20 7.80 16.17 11.63
N ALA A 21 7.85 17.11 12.57
CA ALA A 21 6.70 17.92 12.96
C ALA A 21 6.65 19.19 12.10
N VAL A 22 5.63 19.31 11.24
CA VAL A 22 5.29 20.57 10.57
C VAL A 22 4.17 21.25 11.36
N ALA A 23 4.48 22.44 11.91
CA ALA A 23 3.53 23.29 12.62
C ALA A 23 2.98 24.37 11.67
N GLY A 24 1.66 24.47 11.55
CA GLY A 24 0.95 25.53 10.81
C GLY A 24 -0.25 26.06 11.61
N CYS A 25 -0.42 27.38 11.64
CA CYS A 25 -1.17 28.12 12.67
C CYS A 25 -2.62 28.51 12.26
N LEU A 26 -3.53 28.41 13.24
CA LEU A 26 -4.62 29.33 13.65
C LEU A 26 -5.07 30.51 12.73
N GLY A 27 -6.38 30.56 12.44
CA GLY A 27 -7.29 31.60 12.97
C GLY A 27 -8.14 32.40 11.97
N GLY A 28 -9.44 32.55 12.27
CA GLY A 28 -10.25 33.72 11.86
C GLY A 28 -11.77 33.50 11.67
N ASP A 29 -12.56 33.70 12.72
CA ASP A 29 -14.02 33.85 12.74
C ASP A 29 -14.50 35.28 12.38
N ASP A 30 -15.66 35.42 11.73
CA ASP A 30 -16.60 36.60 11.75
C ASP A 30 -17.93 36.11 11.09
N ALA A 31 -19.13 36.03 11.69
CA ALA A 31 -19.97 36.87 12.57
C ALA A 31 -21.09 37.65 11.83
N ALA A 32 -22.34 37.38 12.28
CA ALA A 32 -23.60 38.16 12.26
C ALA A 32 -24.34 38.39 10.92
N ASP A 33 -25.63 38.07 10.70
CA ASP A 33 -26.92 38.14 11.44
C ASP A 33 -27.81 39.35 11.01
N ASP A 34 -29.11 39.04 10.89
CA ASP A 34 -30.34 39.86 10.98
C ASP A 34 -31.05 40.53 9.74
N ASP A 35 -32.26 39.99 9.51
CA ASP A 35 -33.59 40.64 9.65
C ASP A 35 -34.46 41.12 8.44
N THR A 36 -35.74 40.76 8.58
CA THR A 36 -37.03 41.37 8.15
C THR A 36 -37.63 41.14 6.75
N GLY A 37 -38.84 40.54 6.74
CA GLY A 37 -40.02 41.23 6.18
C GLY A 37 -41.05 40.41 5.36
N ASP A 38 -42.08 39.91 6.03
CA ASP A 38 -43.50 39.71 5.62
C ASP A 38 -43.94 39.91 4.15
N HIS A 39 -44.64 38.91 3.57
CA HIS A 39 -46.07 39.01 3.22
C HIS A 39 -46.66 37.70 2.64
N ALA A 40 -47.91 37.43 3.01
CA ALA A 40 -48.67 36.22 2.74
C ALA A 40 -49.36 36.16 1.36
N ASP A 41 -49.43 34.92 0.85
CA ASP A 41 -50.57 34.23 0.21
C ASP A 41 -51.02 34.66 -1.21
N ASN A 42 -50.79 33.78 -2.21
CA ASN A 42 -51.81 33.01 -2.93
C ASN A 42 -51.32 32.44 -4.28
N GLY A 43 -51.22 31.10 -4.35
CA GLY A 43 -51.70 30.34 -5.51
C GLY A 43 -50.68 29.90 -6.57
N TYR A 44 -50.87 28.63 -6.95
CA TYR A 44 -50.41 27.88 -8.13
C TYR A 44 -49.17 27.00 -7.95
N ASP A 45 -49.43 25.69 -7.94
CA ASP A 45 -48.57 24.63 -8.48
C ASP A 45 -47.75 25.16 -9.67
N ASP A 46 -46.43 25.13 -9.53
CA ASP A 46 -45.52 24.84 -10.64
C ASP A 46 -44.23 24.27 -10.05
N ASP A 47 -43.79 23.18 -10.63
CA ASP A 47 -42.68 22.33 -10.23
C ASP A 47 -41.33 23.06 -10.22
N GLU A 48 -40.81 23.46 -9.05
CA GLU A 48 -39.39 23.79 -8.88
C GLU A 48 -38.90 23.27 -7.51
N HIS A 49 -38.88 21.94 -7.37
CA HIS A 49 -38.05 21.32 -6.34
C HIS A 49 -36.62 21.27 -6.83
N SER A 50 -35.85 22.22 -6.29
CA SER A 50 -34.48 22.07 -5.83
C SER A 50 -33.51 21.52 -6.87
N ASP A 51 -32.74 22.45 -7.43
CA ASP A 51 -31.36 22.19 -7.85
C ASP A 51 -30.59 21.66 -6.63
N ASP A 52 -30.78 20.37 -6.33
CA ASP A 52 -29.82 19.60 -5.57
C ASP A 52 -28.72 19.30 -6.57
N GLU A 53 -27.84 20.30 -6.78
CA GLU A 53 -26.47 20.06 -7.16
C GLU A 53 -25.88 19.15 -6.06
N TYR A 54 -26.15 17.85 -6.16
CA TYR A 54 -25.18 16.84 -5.78
C TYR A 54 -24.01 17.12 -6.73
N ALA A 55 -23.18 18.10 -6.38
CA ALA A 55 -21.77 17.91 -6.56
C ALA A 55 -21.52 16.56 -5.90
N ASP A 56 -21.46 15.51 -6.72
CA ASP A 56 -20.66 14.34 -6.40
C ASP A 56 -19.38 14.96 -5.85
N GLU A 57 -19.21 14.94 -4.53
CA GLU A 57 -17.90 14.87 -3.95
C GLU A 57 -17.30 13.69 -4.72
N MET A 58 -16.54 14.00 -5.77
CA MET A 58 -15.73 12.99 -6.40
C MET A 58 -14.95 12.46 -5.22
N ASP A 59 -15.18 11.21 -4.84
CA ASP A 59 -14.20 10.49 -4.05
C ASP A 59 -12.92 10.72 -4.84
N ASP A 60 -12.08 11.62 -4.35
CA ASP A 60 -10.75 11.87 -4.90
C ASP A 60 -10.03 10.56 -4.61
N HIS A 61 -10.18 9.57 -5.50
CA HIS A 61 -9.54 8.27 -5.33
C HIS A 61 -8.06 8.61 -5.27
N GLN A 62 -7.43 8.40 -4.12
CA GLN A 62 -6.01 8.64 -3.95
C GLN A 62 -5.29 7.34 -4.26
N ALA A 63 -4.23 7.44 -5.04
CA ALA A 63 -3.25 6.38 -5.23
C ALA A 63 -2.17 6.48 -4.14
N GLY A 64 -1.74 5.35 -3.60
CA GLY A 64 -0.55 5.28 -2.77
C GLY A 64 0.67 5.10 -3.67
N VAL A 65 1.61 6.04 -3.68
CA VAL A 65 2.84 5.92 -4.48
C VAL A 65 4.07 6.01 -3.59
N ARG A 66 4.98 5.05 -3.72
CA ARG A 66 6.32 5.13 -3.09
C ARG A 66 7.42 4.95 -4.13
N VAL A 67 8.64 5.33 -3.75
CA VAL A 67 9.82 5.20 -4.60
C VAL A 67 10.80 4.20 -3.99
N ALA A 68 11.36 3.33 -4.82
CA ALA A 68 12.45 2.43 -4.44
C ALA A 68 13.69 2.75 -5.29
N HIS A 69 14.81 3.12 -4.64
CA HIS A 69 16.06 3.34 -5.34
C HIS A 69 16.87 2.03 -5.45
N LEU A 70 16.81 1.38 -6.61
CA LEU A 70 17.39 0.04 -6.82
C LEU A 70 18.52 -0.01 -7.87
N SER A 71 18.92 1.13 -8.42
CA SER A 71 20.08 1.24 -9.31
C SER A 71 21.40 1.17 -8.53
N PRO A 72 22.24 0.13 -8.72
CA PRO A 72 23.41 -0.11 -7.87
C PRO A 72 24.62 0.80 -8.15
N ASP A 73 24.69 1.47 -9.30
CA ASP A 73 25.80 2.36 -9.68
C ASP A 73 25.43 3.85 -9.67
N ALA A 74 24.17 4.18 -9.40
CA ALA A 74 23.75 5.54 -9.19
C ALA A 74 24.18 6.05 -7.80
N PRO A 75 24.56 7.35 -7.70
CA PRO A 75 24.74 7.98 -6.40
C PRO A 75 23.39 8.12 -5.69
N ASN A 76 23.38 8.66 -4.47
CA ASN A 76 22.14 9.13 -3.87
C ASN A 76 21.41 10.08 -4.84
N VAL A 77 20.08 10.01 -4.85
CA VAL A 77 19.24 10.77 -5.78
C VAL A 77 18.26 11.70 -5.07
N ASP A 78 17.88 12.77 -5.75
CA ASP A 78 16.70 13.57 -5.43
C ASP A 78 15.59 13.23 -6.45
N VAL A 79 14.34 13.16 -5.98
CA VAL A 79 13.16 12.87 -6.81
C VAL A 79 12.26 14.09 -6.80
N TRP A 80 11.84 14.51 -7.99
CA TRP A 80 11.00 15.66 -8.23
C TRP A 80 9.73 15.23 -8.95
N VAL A 81 8.60 15.80 -8.56
CA VAL A 81 7.28 15.58 -9.16
C VAL A 81 6.72 16.94 -9.53
N ASP A 82 6.39 17.15 -10.80
CA ASP A 82 5.89 18.41 -11.37
C ASP A 82 6.77 19.63 -11.04
N GLY A 83 8.06 19.38 -10.84
CA GLY A 83 9.09 20.39 -10.53
C GLY A 83 9.28 20.68 -9.04
N ASP A 84 8.52 20.05 -8.14
CA ASP A 84 8.71 20.14 -6.68
C ASP A 84 9.50 18.93 -6.15
N PRO A 85 10.48 19.12 -5.24
CA PRO A 85 11.24 18.02 -4.67
C PRO A 85 10.36 17.26 -3.67
N VAL A 86 10.20 15.96 -3.86
CA VAL A 86 9.40 15.09 -2.98
C VAL A 86 10.27 14.20 -2.09
N LEU A 87 11.44 13.80 -2.59
CA LEU A 87 12.44 13.02 -1.84
C LEU A 87 13.83 13.60 -2.11
N GLU A 88 14.64 13.74 -1.07
CA GLU A 88 16.00 14.28 -1.16
C GLU A 88 17.02 13.31 -0.54
N ASP A 89 18.22 13.23 -1.11
CA ASP A 89 19.35 12.43 -0.64
C ASP A 89 19.00 10.94 -0.40
N VAL A 90 18.18 10.37 -1.30
CA VAL A 90 17.73 8.97 -1.22
C VAL A 90 18.90 8.05 -1.55
N PRO A 91 19.37 7.19 -0.63
CA PRO A 91 20.48 6.28 -0.92
C PRO A 91 20.02 5.02 -1.65
N TYR A 92 20.97 4.32 -2.27
CA TYR A 92 20.75 2.99 -2.84
C TYR A 92 20.12 2.03 -1.82
N ARG A 93 19.14 1.23 -2.27
CA ARG A 93 18.26 0.31 -1.52
C ARG A 93 17.22 0.96 -0.63
N ALA A 94 17.15 2.29 -0.55
CA ALA A 94 16.06 2.93 0.17
C ALA A 94 14.72 2.77 -0.54
N VAL A 95 13.69 2.51 0.25
CA VAL A 95 12.28 2.51 -0.15
C VAL A 95 11.59 3.55 0.71
N SER A 96 10.86 4.48 0.09
CA SER A 96 10.13 5.53 0.81
C SER A 96 8.84 4.97 1.43
N ASP A 97 8.25 5.75 2.34
CA ASP A 97 6.84 5.58 2.69
C ASP A 97 5.95 5.89 1.47
N TYR A 98 4.70 5.42 1.52
CA TYR A 98 3.69 5.78 0.52
C TYR A 98 3.26 7.24 0.67
N LEU A 99 3.12 7.91 -0.47
CA LEU A 99 2.59 9.25 -0.63
C LEU A 99 1.21 9.13 -1.30
N GLU A 100 0.22 9.83 -0.77
CA GLU A 100 -1.09 9.92 -1.40
C GLU A 100 -1.05 10.92 -2.55
N LEU A 101 -1.34 10.45 -3.77
CA LEU A 101 -1.35 11.24 -4.98
C LEU A 101 -2.65 10.97 -5.76
N PRO A 102 -3.30 11.97 -6.36
CA PRO A 102 -4.35 11.72 -7.34
C PRO A 102 -3.87 10.82 -8.50
N PRO A 103 -4.73 9.96 -9.07
CA PRO A 103 -4.42 9.18 -10.25
C PRO A 103 -4.34 10.09 -11.47
N GLU A 104 -3.12 10.46 -11.84
CA GLU A 104 -2.83 11.31 -12.98
C GLU A 104 -1.46 10.99 -13.59
N THR A 105 -1.08 11.76 -14.61
CA THR A 105 0.26 11.69 -15.20
C THR A 105 1.11 12.80 -14.61
N TYR A 106 2.22 12.41 -13.99
CA TYR A 106 3.17 13.29 -13.33
C TYR A 106 4.43 13.48 -14.15
N ASP A 107 4.96 14.69 -14.22
CA ASP A 107 6.31 14.94 -14.74
C ASP A 107 7.32 14.55 -13.65
N VAL A 108 7.99 13.41 -13.82
CA VAL A 108 8.95 12.89 -12.83
C VAL A 108 10.37 13.13 -13.30
N MET A 109 11.16 13.77 -12.45
CA MET A 109 12.58 14.00 -12.68
C MET A 109 13.40 13.41 -11.53
N ILE A 110 14.45 12.67 -11.88
CA ILE A 110 15.41 12.10 -10.93
C ILE A 110 16.78 12.72 -11.20
N THR A 111 17.39 13.29 -10.18
CA THR A 111 18.71 13.94 -10.26
C THR A 111 19.69 13.35 -9.26
N ALA A 112 20.99 13.53 -9.48
CA ALA A 112 21.97 13.25 -8.43
C ALA A 112 21.73 14.18 -7.22
N ALA A 113 21.85 13.63 -6.01
CA ALA A 113 21.56 14.35 -4.78
C ALA A 113 22.44 15.60 -4.64
N GLY A 114 21.80 16.76 -4.45
CA GLY A 114 22.47 18.05 -4.32
C GLY A 114 23.09 18.60 -5.60
N ASP A 115 22.80 18.00 -6.76
CA ASP A 115 23.22 18.46 -8.09
C ASP A 115 22.08 18.33 -9.13
N ALA A 116 21.13 19.26 -9.09
CA ALA A 116 19.96 19.28 -9.97
C ALA A 116 20.28 19.42 -11.47
N ASP A 117 21.51 19.80 -11.84
CA ASP A 117 21.96 19.83 -13.24
C ASP A 117 22.31 18.43 -13.78
N THR A 118 22.53 17.46 -12.89
CA THR A 118 22.83 16.06 -13.22
C THR A 118 21.53 15.24 -13.21
N VAL A 119 20.80 15.32 -14.30
CA VAL A 119 19.53 14.60 -14.52
C VAL A 119 19.81 13.19 -15.04
N VAL A 120 19.24 12.18 -14.38
CA VAL A 120 19.33 10.76 -14.79
C VAL A 120 18.02 10.24 -15.39
N PHE A 121 16.89 10.88 -15.07
CA PHE A 121 15.59 10.63 -15.68
C PHE A 121 14.75 11.90 -15.66
N ASP A 122 13.96 12.12 -16.72
CA ASP A 122 13.07 13.27 -16.92
C ASP A 122 12.03 12.84 -17.97
N ASP A 123 10.92 12.28 -17.50
CA ASP A 123 9.80 11.85 -18.34
C ASP A 123 8.50 11.79 -17.52
N ALA A 124 7.39 11.66 -18.23
CA ALA A 124 6.07 11.52 -17.65
C ALA A 124 5.81 10.08 -17.16
N ILE A 125 5.28 9.95 -15.94
CA ILE A 125 4.85 8.67 -15.36
C ILE A 125 3.35 8.71 -15.09
N GLU A 126 2.63 7.73 -15.62
CA GLU A 126 1.19 7.54 -15.35
C GLU A 126 1.01 6.77 -14.04
N VAL A 127 0.28 7.36 -13.11
CA VAL A 127 -0.16 6.74 -11.85
C VAL A 127 -1.66 6.47 -11.97
N GLY A 128 -2.04 5.20 -11.89
CA GLY A 128 -3.44 4.78 -11.90
C GLY A 128 -4.07 4.82 -10.51
N ASP A 129 -5.30 4.33 -10.41
CA ASP A 129 -5.90 4.04 -9.10
C ASP A 129 -5.20 2.84 -8.43
N GLY A 130 -4.96 2.91 -7.12
CA GLY A 130 -4.36 1.85 -6.33
C GLY A 130 -2.99 2.21 -5.73
N ASP A 131 -2.24 1.20 -5.30
CA ASP A 131 -0.93 1.36 -4.68
C ASP A 131 0.19 0.97 -5.66
N PHE A 132 1.25 1.76 -5.71
CA PHE A 132 2.35 1.60 -6.66
C PHE A 132 3.73 1.85 -6.03
N THR A 133 4.69 1.04 -6.44
CA THR A 133 6.12 1.27 -6.23
C THR A 133 6.76 1.72 -7.55
N ILE A 134 7.30 2.94 -7.59
CA ILE A 134 8.18 3.41 -8.67
C ILE A 134 9.61 2.99 -8.33
N ALA A 135 10.08 1.92 -8.96
CA ALA A 135 11.41 1.35 -8.75
C ALA A 135 12.42 1.90 -9.77
N ALA A 136 13.43 2.64 -9.32
CA ALA A 136 14.56 3.05 -10.16
C ALA A 136 15.49 1.85 -10.38
N LEU A 137 15.36 1.18 -11.53
CA LEU A 137 16.11 -0.03 -11.90
C LEU A 137 17.26 0.28 -12.85
N GLY A 138 18.19 -0.66 -13.00
CA GLY A 138 19.24 -0.63 -14.02
C GLY A 138 20.43 0.24 -13.63
N GLU A 139 21.27 0.57 -14.60
CA GLU A 139 22.58 1.18 -14.40
C GLU A 139 22.72 2.50 -15.16
N LEU A 140 23.40 3.48 -14.56
CA LEU A 140 23.79 4.71 -15.24
C LEU A 140 24.94 4.48 -16.24
N ALA A 141 25.81 3.52 -15.97
CA ALA A 141 26.87 3.11 -16.89
C ALA A 141 26.35 2.30 -18.09
N GLU A 142 25.13 1.75 -18.00
CA GLU A 142 24.45 0.95 -19.03
C GLU A 142 25.27 -0.26 -19.53
N GLU A 143 26.04 -0.93 -18.65
CA GLU A 143 26.87 -2.08 -19.04
C GLU A 143 26.03 -3.36 -19.28
N ASN A 144 24.96 -3.53 -18.52
CA ASN A 144 24.05 -4.69 -18.57
C ASN A 144 22.61 -4.26 -18.84
N GLN A 145 22.03 -3.43 -17.95
CA GLN A 145 20.65 -2.95 -18.04
C GLN A 145 20.65 -1.42 -17.92
N PRO A 146 20.03 -0.67 -18.86
CA PRO A 146 20.00 0.78 -18.77
C PRO A 146 19.12 1.25 -17.61
N PHE A 147 19.47 2.39 -17.02
CA PHE A 147 18.66 3.03 -15.99
C PHE A 147 17.24 3.31 -16.51
N ALA A 148 16.24 2.79 -15.82
CA ALA A 148 14.83 3.00 -16.14
C ALA A 148 13.96 2.83 -14.88
N PRO A 149 13.17 3.84 -14.50
CA PRO A 149 12.10 3.65 -13.53
C PRO A 149 11.03 2.69 -14.07
N ALA A 150 10.59 1.76 -13.22
CA ALA A 150 9.46 0.87 -13.47
C ALA A 150 8.33 1.17 -12.48
N VAL A 151 7.10 1.24 -12.98
CA VAL A 151 5.90 1.37 -12.15
C VAL A 151 5.37 -0.02 -11.86
N LEU A 152 5.38 -0.42 -10.60
CA LEU A 152 4.97 -1.75 -10.14
C LEU A 152 3.72 -1.61 -9.28
N GLU A 153 2.65 -2.32 -9.64
CA GLU A 153 1.41 -2.36 -8.86
C GLU A 153 1.62 -3.17 -7.58
N ASP A 154 1.17 -2.61 -6.46
CA ASP A 154 1.27 -3.19 -5.13
C ASP A 154 -0.11 -3.73 -4.72
N ASP A 155 -0.14 -4.99 -4.25
CA ASP A 155 -1.35 -5.57 -3.66
C ASP A 155 -1.20 -5.64 -2.13
N LEU A 156 -1.66 -4.59 -1.47
CA LEU A 156 -1.58 -4.41 -0.01
C LEU A 156 -2.73 -5.09 0.76
N SER A 157 -3.60 -5.84 0.07
CA SER A 157 -4.70 -6.55 0.72
C SER A 157 -4.22 -7.61 1.72
N ASP A 158 -4.99 -7.82 2.79
CA ASP A 158 -4.68 -8.79 3.85
C ASP A 158 -4.53 -10.23 3.28
N PRO A 159 -3.37 -10.89 3.44
CA PRO A 159 -3.17 -12.28 3.06
C PRO A 159 -3.73 -13.30 4.07
N GLY A 160 -4.32 -12.86 5.18
CA GLY A 160 -4.95 -13.70 6.20
C GLY A 160 -3.95 -14.58 6.95
N GLU A 161 -4.18 -15.90 6.96
CA GLU A 161 -3.30 -16.84 7.70
C GLU A 161 -1.93 -17.05 7.03
N ASN A 162 -1.69 -16.47 5.86
CA ASN A 162 -0.41 -16.50 5.14
C ASN A 162 0.30 -15.15 5.20
N ALA A 163 1.54 -15.11 4.73
CA ALA A 163 2.21 -13.89 4.31
C ALA A 163 2.18 -13.77 2.79
N ARG A 164 2.06 -12.56 2.25
CA ARG A 164 2.28 -12.30 0.82
C ARG A 164 3.67 -11.75 0.61
N VAL A 165 4.43 -12.34 -0.31
CA VAL A 165 5.77 -11.87 -0.68
C VAL A 165 5.78 -11.59 -2.17
N ARG A 166 6.08 -10.35 -2.56
CA ARG A 166 6.38 -9.98 -3.93
C ARG A 166 7.88 -9.95 -4.16
N LEU A 167 8.38 -10.75 -5.10
CA LEU A 167 9.75 -10.66 -5.59
C LEU A 167 9.80 -9.63 -6.73
N VAL A 168 10.79 -8.75 -6.67
CA VAL A 168 11.18 -7.88 -7.80
C VAL A 168 12.63 -8.17 -8.14
N HIS A 169 12.90 -8.55 -9.38
CA HIS A 169 14.28 -8.80 -9.82
C HIS A 169 14.95 -7.50 -10.28
N ALA A 170 15.83 -6.93 -9.46
CA ALA A 170 16.52 -5.66 -9.72
C ALA A 170 18.04 -5.78 -9.96
N SER A 171 18.60 -6.99 -9.97
CA SER A 171 20.03 -7.21 -10.24
C SER A 171 20.34 -7.11 -11.76
N PRO A 172 21.11 -6.11 -12.22
CA PRO A 172 21.24 -5.84 -13.65
C PRO A 172 22.10 -6.86 -14.41
N ASP A 173 23.07 -7.51 -13.75
CA ASP A 173 23.98 -8.49 -14.38
C ASP A 173 23.49 -9.94 -14.24
N ALA A 174 22.47 -10.19 -13.42
CA ALA A 174 21.91 -11.52 -13.25
C ALA A 174 21.01 -11.91 -14.45
N PRO A 175 21.11 -13.17 -14.94
CA PRO A 175 20.09 -13.72 -15.83
C PRO A 175 18.77 -13.91 -15.06
N ALA A 176 17.72 -14.36 -15.75
CA ALA A 176 16.50 -14.77 -15.07
C ALA A 176 16.81 -15.79 -13.94
N VAL A 177 16.10 -15.68 -12.82
CA VAL A 177 16.35 -16.46 -11.61
C VAL A 177 15.15 -17.31 -11.20
N ASP A 178 15.47 -18.46 -10.64
CA ASP A 178 14.54 -19.24 -9.83
C ASP A 178 14.84 -18.97 -8.35
N VAL A 179 13.79 -18.84 -7.56
CA VAL A 179 13.87 -18.73 -6.10
C VAL A 179 13.14 -19.90 -5.50
N THR A 180 13.90 -20.70 -4.76
CA THR A 180 13.42 -21.96 -4.18
C THR A 180 13.62 -21.97 -2.67
N ALA A 181 12.95 -22.89 -1.98
CA ALA A 181 13.11 -23.12 -0.54
C ALA A 181 13.07 -24.63 -0.23
N GLY A 182 13.57 -24.98 0.95
CA GLY A 182 13.62 -26.38 1.41
C GLY A 182 14.55 -27.22 0.54
N ASP A 183 15.80 -26.77 0.33
CA ASP A 183 16.79 -27.46 -0.51
C ASP A 183 16.30 -27.73 -1.95
N GLY A 184 15.56 -26.78 -2.53
CA GLY A 184 14.99 -26.87 -3.88
C GLY A 184 13.66 -27.62 -3.99
N GLU A 185 13.07 -28.12 -2.90
CA GLU A 185 11.82 -28.88 -2.94
C GLU A 185 10.59 -28.02 -3.22
N THR A 186 10.64 -26.73 -2.87
CA THR A 186 9.57 -25.76 -3.11
C THR A 186 10.06 -24.66 -4.04
N VAL A 187 9.39 -24.50 -5.19
CA VAL A 187 9.62 -23.36 -6.09
C VAL A 187 8.68 -22.23 -5.67
N LEU A 188 9.24 -21.08 -5.33
CA LEU A 188 8.49 -19.88 -4.97
C LEU A 188 8.35 -18.95 -6.17
N PHE A 189 9.43 -18.75 -6.91
CA PHE A 189 9.45 -17.96 -8.15
C PHE A 189 10.25 -18.71 -9.21
N GLU A 190 9.76 -18.72 -10.43
CA GLU A 190 10.35 -19.43 -11.58
C GLU A 190 10.56 -18.43 -12.72
N ASP A 191 11.72 -18.50 -13.38
CA ASP A 191 12.09 -17.70 -14.56
C ASP A 191 11.82 -16.19 -14.40
N ALA A 192 12.06 -15.64 -13.21
CA ALA A 192 11.88 -14.22 -12.97
C ALA A 192 13.00 -13.44 -13.68
N ALA A 193 12.66 -12.71 -14.75
CA ALA A 193 13.62 -11.90 -15.50
C ALA A 193 13.85 -10.54 -14.83
N PHE A 194 14.94 -9.86 -15.20
CA PHE A 194 15.19 -8.49 -14.74
C PHE A 194 13.99 -7.56 -15.00
N GLY A 195 13.55 -6.86 -13.96
CA GLY A 195 12.38 -5.98 -13.97
C GLY A 195 11.05 -6.68 -13.70
N ASP A 196 11.01 -8.02 -13.68
CA ASP A 196 9.80 -8.75 -13.35
C ASP A 196 9.43 -8.58 -11.87
N ALA A 197 8.12 -8.50 -11.63
CA ALA A 197 7.52 -8.51 -10.32
C ALA A 197 6.45 -9.61 -10.25
N ALA A 198 6.56 -10.49 -9.26
CA ALA A 198 5.60 -11.57 -9.04
C ALA A 198 5.38 -11.78 -7.55
N ALA A 199 4.18 -12.20 -7.15
CA ALA A 199 3.85 -12.44 -5.75
C ALA A 199 3.42 -13.89 -5.50
N VAL A 200 3.76 -14.38 -4.31
CA VAL A 200 3.27 -15.65 -3.76
C VAL A 200 2.79 -15.46 -2.33
N GLU A 201 1.84 -16.30 -1.93
CA GLU A 201 1.44 -16.42 -0.54
C GLU A 201 2.06 -17.67 0.07
N VAL A 202 2.69 -17.52 1.23
CA VAL A 202 3.39 -18.58 1.95
C VAL A 202 2.91 -18.67 3.39
N PRO A 203 2.84 -19.87 3.98
CA PRO A 203 2.62 -20.01 5.42
C PRO A 203 3.69 -19.26 6.24
N PRO A 204 3.37 -18.77 7.45
CA PRO A 204 4.35 -18.20 8.35
C PRO A 204 5.31 -19.28 8.85
N ASP A 205 6.55 -19.28 8.36
CA ASP A 205 7.62 -20.20 8.77
C ASP A 205 8.99 -19.57 8.49
N ALA A 206 10.06 -20.19 8.97
CA ALA A 206 11.41 -19.83 8.61
C ALA A 206 11.81 -20.50 7.29
N TYR A 207 12.15 -19.68 6.29
CA TYR A 207 12.60 -20.13 4.98
C TYR A 207 14.08 -19.79 4.80
N THR A 208 14.87 -20.75 4.32
CA THR A 208 16.14 -20.47 3.65
C THR A 208 15.86 -20.45 2.16
N LEU A 209 15.79 -19.24 1.59
CA LEU A 209 15.67 -19.02 0.16
C LEU A 209 16.98 -19.37 -0.52
N GLU A 210 16.89 -20.02 -1.67
CA GLU A 210 18.00 -20.36 -2.55
C GLU A 210 17.73 -19.73 -3.91
N VAL A 211 18.59 -18.78 -4.30
CA VAL A 211 18.53 -18.12 -5.61
C VAL A 211 19.43 -18.88 -6.57
N ARG A 212 18.90 -19.19 -7.75
CA ARG A 212 19.54 -20.00 -8.79
C ARG A 212 19.33 -19.32 -10.16
N PRO A 213 20.25 -19.46 -11.12
CA PRO A 213 19.95 -19.14 -12.51
C PRO A 213 18.79 -20.01 -12.99
N ALA A 214 17.86 -19.43 -13.76
CA ALA A 214 16.68 -20.12 -14.22
C ALA A 214 17.01 -21.34 -15.10
N THR A 215 16.43 -22.50 -14.77
CA THR A 215 16.50 -23.71 -15.60
C THR A 215 15.13 -24.34 -15.78
N GLU A 216 14.96 -25.17 -16.82
CA GLU A 216 13.68 -25.85 -17.10
C GLU A 216 13.20 -26.75 -15.93
N ASP A 217 14.13 -27.18 -15.06
CA ASP A 217 13.86 -28.06 -13.92
C ASP A 217 14.11 -27.35 -12.56
N ASN A 218 14.36 -26.03 -12.54
CA ASN A 218 14.67 -25.24 -11.34
C ASN A 218 15.86 -25.78 -10.50
N ASP A 219 16.82 -26.42 -11.19
CA ASP A 219 17.92 -27.20 -10.59
C ASP A 219 19.30 -26.57 -10.78
N GLY A 220 19.36 -25.30 -11.17
CA GLY A 220 20.59 -24.52 -11.29
C GLY A 220 21.40 -24.49 -9.99
N ASP A 221 22.71 -24.24 -10.10
CA ASP A 221 23.59 -24.10 -8.94
C ASP A 221 23.12 -22.92 -8.06
N VAL A 222 23.12 -23.11 -6.74
CA VAL A 222 22.76 -22.05 -5.78
C VAL A 222 23.83 -20.97 -5.79
N VAL A 223 23.46 -19.76 -6.20
CA VAL A 223 24.36 -18.60 -6.26
C VAL A 223 24.27 -17.72 -5.02
N ALA A 224 23.11 -17.68 -4.35
CA ALA A 224 22.90 -16.95 -3.11
C ALA A 224 21.87 -17.66 -2.21
N THR A 225 21.96 -17.41 -0.90
CA THR A 225 21.00 -17.92 0.08
C THR A 225 20.62 -16.84 1.08
N PHE A 226 19.33 -16.73 1.40
CA PHE A 226 18.80 -15.75 2.37
C PHE A 226 17.88 -16.44 3.37
N ASP A 227 18.03 -16.15 4.65
CA ASP A 227 17.11 -16.62 5.69
C ASP A 227 16.03 -15.54 5.90
N VAL A 228 14.76 -15.91 5.75
CA VAL A 228 13.59 -15.03 5.96
C VAL A 228 12.56 -15.72 6.85
N GLU A 229 11.78 -14.95 7.60
CA GLU A 229 10.76 -15.46 8.52
C GLU A 229 9.48 -14.61 8.36
N PRO A 230 8.75 -14.78 7.23
CA PRO A 230 7.51 -14.05 6.98
C PRO A 230 6.44 -14.36 8.04
N VAL A 231 5.67 -13.34 8.41
CA VAL A 231 4.60 -13.41 9.41
C VAL A 231 3.24 -13.38 8.72
N ALA A 232 2.26 -14.10 9.29
CA ALA A 232 0.89 -14.10 8.79
C ALA A 232 0.27 -12.70 8.84
N GLY A 233 -0.62 -12.38 7.90
CA GLY A 233 -1.26 -11.07 7.80
C GLY A 233 -0.34 -9.95 7.32
N THR A 234 0.88 -10.28 6.88
CA THR A 234 1.86 -9.28 6.41
C THR A 234 2.14 -9.41 4.92
N VAL A 235 2.20 -8.26 4.24
CA VAL A 235 2.60 -8.09 2.84
C VAL A 235 4.04 -7.59 2.80
N TYR A 236 4.89 -8.24 2.01
CA TYR A 236 6.31 -7.91 1.85
C TYR A 236 6.65 -7.68 0.37
N SER A 237 7.58 -6.76 0.13
CA SER A 237 8.36 -6.70 -1.11
C SER A 237 9.79 -7.14 -0.84
N ALA A 238 10.30 -8.04 -1.68
CA ALA A 238 11.67 -8.54 -1.67
C ALA A 238 12.34 -8.17 -3.00
N PHE A 239 13.35 -7.30 -2.94
CA PHE A 239 14.09 -6.83 -4.11
C PHE A 239 15.41 -7.58 -4.21
N ALA A 240 15.58 -8.37 -5.28
CA ALA A 240 16.87 -8.99 -5.58
C ALA A 240 17.78 -7.93 -6.23
N VAL A 241 18.75 -7.42 -5.48
CA VAL A 241 19.52 -6.21 -5.83
C VAL A 241 21.01 -6.50 -5.93
N GLY A 242 21.77 -5.60 -6.53
CA GLY A 242 23.23 -5.66 -6.62
C GLY A 242 23.71 -6.57 -7.75
N TYR A 243 24.98 -6.94 -7.72
CA TYR A 243 25.68 -7.64 -8.79
C TYR A 243 26.08 -9.06 -8.41
N LEU A 244 25.91 -10.01 -9.32
CA LEU A 244 26.51 -11.35 -9.18
C LEU A 244 28.04 -11.30 -9.31
N GLU A 245 28.57 -10.40 -10.14
CA GLU A 245 30.01 -10.22 -10.39
C GLU A 245 30.50 -8.79 -10.04
N PRO A 246 30.43 -8.36 -8.75
CA PRO A 246 30.71 -6.97 -8.34
C PRO A 246 32.15 -6.51 -8.63
N GLU A 247 33.11 -7.44 -8.67
CA GLU A 247 34.52 -7.17 -8.96
C GLU A 247 34.76 -6.63 -10.38
N THR A 248 33.80 -6.86 -11.28
CA THR A 248 33.85 -6.42 -12.69
C THR A 248 32.73 -5.45 -13.04
N ALA A 249 31.84 -5.14 -12.10
CA ALA A 249 30.72 -4.25 -12.29
C ALA A 249 31.10 -2.77 -12.13
N PRO A 250 30.23 -1.83 -12.58
CA PRO A 250 30.42 -0.39 -12.38
C PRO A 250 30.52 0.04 -10.90
N ALA A 251 29.88 -0.70 -9.98
CA ALA A 251 29.93 -0.47 -8.54
C ALA A 251 30.15 -1.76 -7.73
N ASP A 252 30.77 -1.63 -6.56
CA ASP A 252 31.06 -2.74 -5.63
C ASP A 252 29.85 -3.06 -4.73
N GLU A 253 28.72 -3.36 -5.36
CA GLU A 253 27.46 -3.69 -4.70
C GLU A 253 27.14 -5.17 -4.91
N PRO A 254 27.53 -6.08 -4.00
CA PRO A 254 27.30 -7.51 -4.18
C PRO A 254 25.81 -7.85 -4.14
N PHE A 255 25.45 -8.94 -4.84
CA PHE A 255 24.10 -9.47 -4.87
C PHE A 255 23.55 -9.68 -3.46
N ASP A 256 22.35 -9.19 -3.23
CA ASP A 256 21.67 -9.20 -1.94
C ASP A 256 20.15 -9.22 -2.11
N LEU A 257 19.43 -9.40 -1.01
CA LEU A 257 17.97 -9.35 -0.96
C LEU A 257 17.54 -8.27 0.02
N GLU A 258 16.95 -7.20 -0.49
CA GLU A 258 16.35 -6.14 0.35
C GLU A 258 14.88 -6.50 0.59
N VAL A 259 14.49 -6.68 1.84
CA VAL A 259 13.13 -7.08 2.22
C VAL A 259 12.47 -5.96 3.02
N VAL A 260 11.31 -5.51 2.55
CA VAL A 260 10.51 -4.44 3.14
C VAL A 260 9.13 -4.96 3.51
N VAL A 261 8.61 -4.52 4.65
CA VAL A 261 7.20 -4.72 5.03
C VAL A 261 6.40 -3.62 4.34
N ASP A 262 5.46 -4.01 3.48
CA ASP A 262 4.62 -3.10 2.73
C ASP A 262 3.34 -2.78 3.50
N ASN A 263 2.75 -3.79 4.13
CA ASN A 263 1.59 -3.66 4.98
C ASN A 263 1.58 -4.78 6.05
N GLU A 264 1.20 -4.46 7.27
CA GLU A 264 1.05 -5.43 8.36
C GLU A 264 -0.33 -5.23 8.98
N MET A 265 -1.17 -6.26 8.91
CA MET A 265 -2.48 -6.23 9.56
C MET A 265 -2.30 -6.57 11.04
N ASP A 266 -2.63 -5.62 11.92
CA ASP A 266 -2.70 -5.85 13.36
C ASP A 266 -3.84 -6.83 13.66
N GLU A 267 -3.60 -7.93 14.39
CA GLU A 267 -4.64 -8.90 14.80
C GLU A 267 -5.75 -8.31 15.73
N HIS A 268 -5.79 -6.99 15.94
CA HIS A 268 -6.48 -6.35 17.05
C HIS A 268 -7.87 -5.76 16.72
N ASP A 269 -8.30 -5.78 15.47
CA ASP A 269 -9.58 -5.27 14.98
C ASP A 269 -10.68 -6.34 14.87
N GLY A 270 -10.39 -7.58 15.28
CA GLY A 270 -11.35 -8.69 15.34
C GLY A 270 -12.22 -8.80 16.60
N GLU A 271 -11.97 -8.02 17.66
CA GLU A 271 -12.89 -7.93 18.79
C GLU A 271 -14.03 -6.96 18.43
N MET A 272 -14.97 -7.44 17.63
CA MET A 272 -16.32 -6.86 17.64
C MET A 272 -16.80 -6.89 19.09
N ASP A 273 -16.91 -5.70 19.70
CA ASP A 273 -17.63 -5.49 20.93
C ASP A 273 -19.03 -6.09 20.75
N ASP A 274 -19.24 -7.31 21.26
CA ASP A 274 -20.54 -7.82 21.62
C ASP A 274 -21.05 -6.92 22.75
N ASP A 275 -21.50 -5.71 22.38
CA ASP A 275 -22.34 -4.85 23.18
C ASP A 275 -23.58 -5.67 23.51
N LYS A 276 -23.52 -6.30 24.67
CA LYS A 276 -24.66 -6.92 25.34
C LYS A 276 -25.68 -5.82 25.56
N HIS A 277 -26.60 -5.73 24.61
CA HIS A 277 -27.89 -5.10 24.80
C HIS A 277 -28.63 -5.88 25.89
N ASP A 278 -28.43 -5.47 27.14
CA ASP A 278 -29.28 -5.82 28.26
C ASP A 278 -30.61 -5.06 28.06
N ASP A 279 -31.59 -5.73 27.46
CA ASP A 279 -32.95 -5.23 27.34
C ASP A 279 -33.68 -5.32 28.68
N ASP A 280 -33.45 -4.36 29.56
CA ASP A 280 -34.28 -4.11 30.75
C ASP A 280 -35.59 -3.42 30.32
N TYR A 281 -36.65 -4.20 30.12
CA TYR A 281 -38.02 -3.70 30.02
C TYR A 281 -38.55 -3.34 31.42
N GLU A 282 -38.39 -2.09 31.85
CA GLU A 282 -39.26 -1.50 32.87
C GLU A 282 -40.31 -0.59 32.20
N ASP A 283 -41.53 -1.11 32.07
CA ASP A 283 -42.73 -0.41 31.61
C ASP A 283 -43.31 0.42 32.76
N ASP A 284 -42.94 1.71 32.79
CA ASP A 284 -43.46 2.70 33.73
C ASP A 284 -44.71 3.38 33.14
N LYS A 285 -45.79 3.31 33.92
CA LYS A 285 -47.10 3.91 33.65
C LYS A 285 -47.02 5.44 33.73
N HIS A 286 -47.72 6.15 32.83
CA HIS A 286 -48.82 7.04 33.23
C HIS A 286 -49.51 7.71 32.02
N ASP A 287 -50.84 7.61 32.04
CA ASP A 287 -51.93 8.49 31.58
C ASP A 287 -51.62 9.69 30.66
N ASP A 288 -52.46 9.90 29.64
CA ASP A 288 -53.43 11.02 29.63
C ASP A 288 -54.36 10.97 28.39
N ASP A 289 -55.67 10.94 28.71
CA ASP A 289 -56.87 11.44 28.03
C ASP A 289 -56.84 11.84 26.54
N TYR A 290 -57.80 11.32 25.76
CA TYR A 290 -58.74 12.14 24.97
C TYR A 290 -60.06 11.38 24.72
N GLU A 291 -61.18 12.07 24.99
CA GLU A 291 -62.56 11.60 24.85
C GLU A 291 -63.09 11.62 23.41
N ASP A 292 -64.24 10.92 23.27
CA ASP A 292 -65.37 11.16 22.37
C ASP A 292 -65.34 10.44 21.01
N ASP A 293 -66.15 9.39 20.86
CA ASP A 293 -67.45 9.56 20.21
C ASP A 293 -68.37 8.33 20.35
N LYS A 294 -69.67 8.62 20.32
CA LYS A 294 -70.80 7.75 20.66
C LYS A 294 -71.18 6.80 19.52
N HIS A 295 -71.75 5.64 19.87
CA HIS A 295 -73.17 5.27 19.65
C HIS A 295 -73.39 3.75 19.74
N ASP A 296 -74.49 3.40 20.42
CA ASP A 296 -75.46 2.32 20.13
C ASP A 296 -74.95 0.88 19.88
N ASP A 297 -75.57 -0.19 20.34
CA ASP A 297 -76.85 -0.42 20.99
C ASP A 297 -76.80 -1.86 21.55
N GLU A 298 -77.56 -2.04 22.61
CA GLU A 298 -78.15 -3.26 23.16
C GLU A 298 -78.17 -4.52 22.28
N HIS A 299 -77.77 -5.67 22.83
CA HIS A 299 -78.69 -6.79 23.15
C HIS A 299 -77.90 -8.02 23.67
N ALA A 300 -78.28 -8.52 24.86
CA ALA A 300 -78.91 -9.83 25.10
C ALA A 300 -78.02 -11.05 24.80
N ASP A 301 -77.96 -12.12 25.57
CA ASP A 301 -78.63 -12.57 26.78
C ASP A 301 -77.85 -13.85 27.19
N GLU A 302 -77.83 -14.11 28.49
CA GLU A 302 -78.00 -15.42 29.14
C GLU A 302 -77.11 -16.64 28.78
N ASP A 303 -76.81 -17.35 29.87
CA ASP A 303 -76.82 -18.81 30.02
C ASP A 303 -75.45 -19.53 30.14
N ASP A 304 -74.98 -19.55 31.40
CA ASP A 304 -74.90 -20.73 32.25
C ASP A 304 -74.42 -22.06 31.63
N GLY A 305 -73.39 -22.65 32.24
CA GLY A 305 -73.27 -24.12 32.21
C GLY A 305 -71.90 -24.69 32.51
N TYR A 306 -71.77 -25.20 33.73
CA TYR A 306 -70.70 -26.06 34.26
C TYR A 306 -70.27 -27.22 33.34
#